data_AF-A0AA39NDC4-F1
#
_entry.id   AF-A0AA39NDC4-F1
#
_cell.length_a   1.000
_cell.length_b   1.000
_cell.length_c   1.000
_cell.angle_alpha   90.00
_cell.angle_beta   90.00
_cell.angle_gamma   90.00
#
_symmetry.space_group_name_H-M   'P 1'
#
loop_
_entity.id
_entity.type
_entity.pdbx_description
1 polymer ?
#
loop_
_entity_poly.entity_id
_entity_poly.type
_entity_poly.pdbx_seq_one_letter_code
_entity_poly.pdbx_strand_id
1 'polypeptide(L)'
;MSVHPPASPFSQLLRRSQFASFDPSIRQTYLSPAPHANRGDWGLKRPIPIRRRNAYITLAAPYEARQQFTEWTRGESQVRFIRRFEEMDTLPRMAPSSSWAQNQSSKTLTEWMVDSEFGTMEERPEATEGWTKKEKSEKARDFSKTPFDEDLAGLGRRGPGAYGANAKPEQLTNFSPNFMAMTPKEFEAIPQKATRPASRFRRVRRERQAAG
;
A
#
# COMPACT_ATOMS: atom_id res chain seq x y z
N MET A 1 3.81 -36.19 -9.87
CA MET A 1 3.10 -34.90 -9.99
C MET A 1 1.70 -35.09 -9.45
N SER A 2 1.38 -34.57 -8.25
CA SER A 2 0.03 -34.68 -7.69
C SER A 2 -0.84 -33.59 -8.32
N VAL A 3 -1.70 -33.98 -9.25
CA VAL A 3 -2.70 -33.08 -9.84
C VAL A 3 -3.78 -32.87 -8.77
N HIS A 4 -3.84 -31.67 -8.19
CA HIS A 4 -4.93 -31.33 -7.28
C HIS A 4 -6.25 -31.27 -8.07
N PRO A 5 -7.34 -31.88 -7.57
CA PRO A 5 -8.63 -31.77 -8.23
C PRO A 5 -9.05 -30.29 -8.32
N PRO A 6 -9.76 -29.90 -9.39
CA PRO A 6 -10.23 -28.54 -9.55
C PRO A 6 -11.11 -28.14 -8.35
N ALA A 7 -10.92 -26.93 -7.85
CA ALA A 7 -11.66 -26.44 -6.68
C ALA A 7 -13.17 -26.42 -6.97
N SER A 8 -13.97 -26.86 -6.00
CA SER A 8 -15.44 -26.84 -6.11
C SER A 8 -15.96 -25.42 -6.42
N PRO A 9 -17.08 -25.28 -7.14
CA PRO A 9 -17.62 -23.97 -7.50
C PRO A 9 -17.89 -23.09 -6.27
N PHE A 10 -18.37 -23.67 -5.17
CA PHE A 10 -18.56 -22.96 -3.90
C PHE A 10 -17.23 -22.43 -3.33
N SER A 11 -16.16 -23.21 -3.38
CA SER A 11 -14.83 -22.77 -2.93
C SER A 11 -14.34 -21.55 -3.73
N GLN A 12 -14.63 -21.51 -5.03
CA GLN A 12 -14.31 -20.36 -5.87
C GLN A 12 -15.14 -19.12 -5.47
N LEU A 13 -16.44 -19.29 -5.20
CA LEU A 13 -17.31 -18.23 -4.70
C LEU A 13 -16.84 -17.68 -3.35
N LEU A 14 -16.43 -18.54 -2.43
CA LEU A 14 -15.97 -18.14 -1.11
C LEU A 14 -14.67 -17.32 -1.22
N ARG A 15 -13.72 -17.74 -2.06
CA ARG A 15 -12.45 -17.03 -2.28
C ARG A 15 -12.64 -15.61 -2.82
N ARG A 16 -13.67 -15.38 -3.66
CA ARG A 16 -14.00 -14.05 -4.20
C ARG A 16 -14.96 -13.25 -3.33
N SER A 17 -15.42 -13.80 -2.21
CA SER A 17 -16.39 -13.13 -1.34
C SER A 17 -15.74 -12.00 -0.56
N GLN A 18 -16.53 -10.99 -0.20
CA GLN A 18 -16.11 -9.87 0.68
C GLN A 18 -15.72 -10.34 2.09
N PHE A 19 -16.16 -11.54 2.48
CA PHE A 19 -15.73 -12.13 3.74
C PHE A 19 -14.28 -12.64 3.67
N ALA A 20 -13.86 -13.16 2.52
CA ALA A 20 -12.50 -13.67 2.33
C ALA A 20 -11.43 -12.57 2.21
N SER A 21 -11.82 -11.31 1.97
CA SER A 21 -10.92 -10.16 2.00
C SER A 21 -10.60 -9.66 3.41
N PHE A 22 -11.19 -10.25 4.46
CA PHE A 22 -10.84 -9.92 5.84
C PHE A 22 -9.39 -10.32 6.14
N ASP A 23 -8.58 -9.33 6.50
CA ASP A 23 -7.22 -9.52 6.97
C ASP A 23 -7.12 -9.15 8.47
N PRO A 24 -6.76 -10.09 9.36
CA PRO A 24 -6.66 -9.80 10.79
C PRO A 24 -5.53 -8.83 11.15
N SER A 25 -4.53 -8.65 10.28
CA SER A 25 -3.42 -7.73 10.51
C SER A 25 -3.79 -6.27 10.24
N ILE A 26 -4.86 -6.04 9.47
CA ILE A 26 -5.32 -4.71 9.08
C ILE A 26 -6.68 -4.46 9.75
N ARG A 27 -6.80 -3.37 10.51
CA ARG A 27 -8.08 -2.95 11.09
C ARG A 27 -8.98 -2.33 10.01
N GLN A 28 -9.56 -3.19 9.17
CA GLN A 28 -10.48 -2.80 8.12
C GLN A 28 -11.78 -2.21 8.71
N THR A 29 -12.31 -1.19 8.05
CA THR A 29 -13.58 -0.56 8.41
C THR A 29 -14.68 -0.98 7.44
N TYR A 30 -15.81 -1.43 7.98
CA TYR A 30 -16.98 -1.85 7.21
C TYR A 30 -18.12 -0.85 7.33
N LEU A 31 -18.88 -0.74 6.24
CA LEU A 31 -20.10 0.03 6.13
C LEU A 31 -21.24 -0.90 5.71
N SER A 32 -22.40 -0.75 6.33
CA SER A 32 -23.63 -1.39 5.90
C SER A 32 -24.60 -0.36 5.32
N PRO A 33 -25.30 -0.66 4.20
CA PRO A 33 -26.35 0.21 3.69
C PRO A 33 -27.44 0.44 4.75
N ALA A 34 -28.05 1.63 4.77
CA ALA A 34 -29.07 2.01 5.75
C ALA A 34 -30.16 0.95 6.05
N PRO A 35 -30.79 0.28 5.05
CA PRO A 35 -31.82 -0.72 5.34
C PRO A 35 -31.28 -1.96 6.08
N HIS A 36 -30.05 -2.37 5.79
CA HIS A 36 -29.40 -3.52 6.45
C HIS A 36 -28.88 -3.12 7.85
N ALA A 37 -28.27 -1.94 7.96
CA ALA A 37 -27.81 -1.38 9.23
C ALA A 37 -28.93 -1.27 10.26
N ASN A 38 -30.14 -0.86 9.87
CA ASN A 38 -31.30 -0.79 10.76
C ASN A 38 -31.69 -2.15 11.36
N ARG A 39 -31.42 -3.25 10.65
CA ARG A 39 -31.66 -4.63 11.10
C ARG A 39 -30.48 -5.19 11.90
N GLY A 40 -29.37 -4.45 11.98
CA GLY A 40 -28.11 -4.94 12.51
C GLY A 40 -27.40 -5.91 11.58
N ASP A 41 -27.76 -5.93 10.29
CA ASP A 41 -27.09 -6.74 9.28
C ASP A 41 -25.88 -5.99 8.72
N TRP A 42 -24.70 -6.59 8.89
CA TRP A 42 -23.40 -6.04 8.48
C TRP A 42 -22.65 -7.00 7.56
N GLY A 43 -23.31 -8.03 7.00
CA GLY A 43 -22.64 -9.08 6.24
C GLY A 43 -21.76 -9.99 7.10
N LEU A 44 -21.99 -10.00 8.41
CA LEU A 44 -21.27 -10.81 9.39
C LEU A 44 -22.11 -12.03 9.78
N LYS A 45 -21.48 -12.98 10.48
CA LYS A 45 -22.13 -14.21 10.94
C LYS A 45 -23.30 -13.95 11.90
N ARG A 46 -23.24 -12.86 12.69
CA ARG A 46 -24.29 -12.47 13.64
C ARG A 46 -24.59 -10.98 13.52
N PRO A 47 -25.84 -10.56 13.81
CA PRO A 47 -26.20 -9.16 13.76
C PRO A 47 -25.53 -8.38 14.88
N ILE A 48 -25.15 -7.14 14.58
CA ILE A 48 -24.53 -6.21 15.54
C ILE A 48 -25.62 -5.27 16.10
N PRO A 49 -25.62 -4.94 17.41
CA PRO A 49 -26.64 -4.09 18.03
C PRO A 49 -26.57 -2.60 17.65
N ILE A 50 -25.87 -2.23 16.57
CA ILE A 50 -25.78 -0.86 16.08
C ILE A 50 -26.78 -0.66 14.92
N ARG A 51 -27.87 0.04 15.22
CA ARG A 51 -29.00 0.25 14.30
C ARG A 51 -29.13 1.71 13.88
N ARG A 52 -28.08 2.26 13.28
CA ARG A 52 -28.06 3.65 12.79
C ARG A 52 -27.48 3.73 11.39
N ARG A 53 -27.96 4.71 10.61
CA ARG A 53 -27.41 5.05 9.29
C ARG A 53 -25.98 5.58 9.39
N ASN A 54 -25.19 5.37 8.33
CA ASN A 54 -23.82 5.87 8.20
C ASN A 54 -22.90 5.51 9.36
N ALA A 55 -23.15 4.38 10.01
CA ALA A 55 -22.25 3.83 11.00
C ALA A 55 -21.11 3.08 10.32
N TYR A 56 -19.95 3.14 10.95
CA TYR A 56 -18.76 2.42 10.55
C TYR A 56 -18.31 1.53 11.70
N ILE A 57 -18.00 0.28 11.39
CA ILE A 57 -17.51 -0.70 12.36
C ILE A 57 -16.13 -1.20 11.96
N THR A 58 -15.34 -1.59 12.94
CA THR A 58 -14.07 -2.28 12.72
C THR A 58 -14.10 -3.60 13.48
N LEU A 59 -13.55 -4.65 12.89
CA LEU A 59 -13.46 -5.96 13.50
C LEU A 59 -12.11 -6.15 14.19
N ALA A 60 -12.10 -6.89 15.30
CA ALA A 60 -10.87 -7.33 15.94
C ALA A 60 -10.44 -8.69 15.39
N ALA A 61 -9.16 -9.01 15.55
CA ALA A 61 -8.64 -10.36 15.35
C ALA A 61 -8.66 -11.11 16.71
N PRO A 62 -9.14 -12.36 16.78
CA PRO A 62 -9.74 -13.18 15.71
C PRO A 62 -11.18 -12.76 15.35
N TYR A 63 -11.65 -13.12 14.14
CA TYR A 63 -12.98 -12.76 13.63
C TYR A 63 -14.15 -13.08 14.58
N GLU A 64 -14.08 -14.23 15.26
CA GLU A 64 -15.05 -14.65 16.26
C GLU A 64 -14.30 -14.98 17.56
N ALA A 65 -14.77 -14.40 18.67
CA ALA A 65 -14.23 -14.70 19.98
C ALA A 65 -14.55 -16.15 20.36
N ARG A 66 -13.79 -16.72 21.30
CA ARG A 66 -14.05 -18.07 21.81
C ARG A 66 -15.46 -18.23 22.38
N GLN A 67 -16.00 -17.14 22.92
CA GLN A 67 -17.35 -17.03 23.49
C GLN A 67 -18.43 -16.86 22.42
N GLN A 68 -18.13 -17.09 21.14
CA GLN A 68 -19.07 -17.12 20.02
C GLN A 68 -19.80 -15.80 19.76
N PHE A 69 -19.17 -14.66 20.05
CA PHE A 69 -19.63 -13.35 19.61
C PHE A 69 -18.59 -12.70 18.71
N THR A 70 -19.04 -11.75 17.88
CA THR A 70 -18.17 -10.97 17.01
C THR A 70 -17.75 -9.71 17.75
N GLU A 71 -16.45 -9.58 18.02
CA GLU A 71 -15.87 -8.38 18.61
C GLU A 71 -15.82 -7.26 17.56
N TRP A 72 -16.42 -6.12 17.90
CA TRP A 72 -16.44 -4.96 17.02
C TRP A 72 -16.26 -3.67 17.81
N THR A 73 -15.64 -2.69 17.17
CA THR A 73 -15.50 -1.34 17.71
C THR A 73 -16.02 -0.31 16.70
N ARG A 74 -16.27 0.92 17.17
CA ARG A 74 -16.73 2.01 16.30
C ARG A 74 -15.57 2.51 15.44
N GLY A 75 -15.74 2.51 14.12
CA GLY A 75 -14.75 3.02 13.15
C GLY A 75 -14.95 4.48 12.74
N GLU A 76 -15.92 5.19 13.31
CA GLU A 76 -16.30 6.54 12.88
C GLU A 76 -15.17 7.55 13.02
N SER A 77 -14.35 7.45 14.07
CA SER A 77 -13.23 8.37 14.29
C SER A 77 -12.20 8.29 13.17
N GLN A 78 -11.88 7.07 12.73
CA GLN A 78 -10.92 6.78 11.67
C GLN A 78 -11.45 7.28 10.32
N VAL A 79 -12.69 6.95 9.98
CA VAL A 79 -13.32 7.37 8.72
C VAL A 79 -13.45 8.89 8.66
N ARG A 80 -13.88 9.54 9.74
CA ARG A 80 -13.98 11.00 9.80
C ARG A 80 -12.61 11.67 9.75
N PHE A 81 -11.58 11.05 10.32
CA PHE A 81 -10.23 11.56 10.21
C PHE A 81 -9.76 11.54 8.77
N ILE A 82 -9.92 10.40 8.08
CA ILE A 82 -9.54 10.26 6.66
C ILE A 82 -10.29 11.27 5.81
N ARG A 83 -11.61 11.40 5.96
CA ARG A 83 -12.40 12.40 5.23
C ARG A 83 -11.93 13.83 5.48
N ARG A 84 -11.71 14.21 6.74
CA ARG A 84 -11.17 15.54 7.06
C ARG A 84 -9.78 15.75 6.48
N PHE A 85 -8.98 14.68 6.38
CA PHE A 85 -7.66 14.74 5.78
C PHE A 85 -7.73 14.91 4.26
N GLU A 86 -8.65 14.20 3.60
CA GLU A 86 -8.96 14.38 2.18
C GLU A 86 -9.49 15.79 1.90
N GLU A 87 -10.39 16.31 2.75
CA GLU A 87 -10.94 17.68 2.67
C GLU A 87 -9.88 18.78 2.82
N MET A 88 -8.70 18.48 3.38
CA MET A 88 -7.60 19.44 3.46
C MET A 88 -6.84 19.59 2.13
N ASP A 89 -7.06 18.70 1.15
CA ASP A 89 -6.34 18.63 -0.13
C ASP A 89 -4.80 18.67 0.03
N THR A 90 -4.30 18.18 1.17
CA THR A 90 -2.87 18.16 1.48
C THR A 90 -2.29 16.78 1.22
N LEU A 91 -1.29 16.69 0.35
CA LEU A 91 -0.53 15.46 0.16
C LEU A 91 0.46 15.24 1.32
N PRO A 92 0.53 14.04 1.89
CA PRO A 92 1.56 13.73 2.88
C PRO A 92 2.94 13.89 2.22
N ARG A 93 3.79 14.73 2.82
CA ARG A 93 5.16 14.95 2.35
C ARG A 93 6.17 14.40 3.34
N MET A 94 7.16 13.69 2.82
CA MET A 94 8.31 13.29 3.61
C MET A 94 9.18 14.50 3.91
N ALA A 95 9.69 14.62 5.13
CA ALA A 95 10.64 15.68 5.46
C ALA A 95 11.93 15.47 4.62
N PRO A 96 12.33 16.42 3.76
CA PRO A 96 13.48 16.23 2.85
C PRO A 96 14.80 16.10 3.61
N SER A 97 14.86 16.59 4.85
CA SER A 97 16.00 16.44 5.75
C SER A 97 16.09 15.05 6.40
N SER A 98 15.05 14.22 6.31
CA SER A 98 15.06 12.88 6.89
C SER A 98 16.06 11.98 6.16
N SER A 99 16.82 11.19 6.92
CA SER A 99 17.71 10.17 6.36
C SER A 99 16.96 9.15 5.50
N TRP A 100 15.69 8.89 5.82
CA TRP A 100 14.82 8.04 5.01
C TRP A 100 14.52 8.67 3.65
N ALA A 101 14.23 9.97 3.61
CA ALA A 101 14.04 10.73 2.36
C ALA A 101 15.29 10.73 1.47
N GLN A 102 16.50 10.74 2.06
CA GLN A 102 17.74 10.69 1.29
C GLN A 102 17.95 9.36 0.56
N ASN A 103 17.49 8.27 1.17
CA ASN A 103 17.57 6.91 0.63
C ASN A 103 16.45 6.60 -0.37
N GLN A 104 15.43 7.45 -0.43
CA GLN A 104 14.38 7.39 -1.42
C GLN A 104 14.78 8.15 -2.69
N SER A 105 14.20 7.78 -3.82
CA SER A 105 14.46 8.44 -5.09
C SER A 105 13.91 9.88 -5.11
N SER A 106 14.47 10.74 -5.95
CA SER A 106 14.00 12.12 -6.16
C SER A 106 12.50 12.18 -6.46
N LYS A 107 11.97 11.25 -7.26
CA LYS A 107 10.54 11.21 -7.65
C LYS A 107 9.61 10.81 -6.49
N THR A 108 10.06 9.95 -5.57
CA THR A 108 9.25 9.54 -4.39
C THR A 108 9.19 10.60 -3.30
N LEU A 109 9.96 11.69 -3.43
CA LEU A 109 9.89 12.85 -2.54
C LEU A 109 8.86 13.89 -2.98
N THR A 110 8.60 13.98 -4.28
CA THR A 110 7.64 14.92 -4.88
C THR A 110 6.25 14.32 -5.02
N GLU A 111 6.18 13.03 -5.34
CA GLU A 111 4.95 12.29 -5.55
C GLU A 111 4.93 11.12 -4.58
N TRP A 112 3.79 10.88 -3.89
CA TRP A 112 3.63 9.76 -2.95
C TRP A 112 3.53 8.43 -3.73
N MET A 113 4.58 8.11 -4.47
CA MET A 113 4.74 6.87 -5.26
C MET A 113 5.44 5.77 -4.47
N VAL A 114 5.47 5.92 -3.14
CA VAL A 114 6.09 4.94 -2.26
C VAL A 114 5.28 3.63 -2.28
N ASP A 115 4.00 3.66 -2.66
CA ASP A 115 3.08 2.52 -2.64
C ASP A 115 2.13 2.40 -3.86
N SER A 116 2.22 3.29 -4.87
CA SER A 116 1.25 3.30 -5.98
C SER A 116 1.56 2.21 -7.02
N GLU A 117 0.78 1.14 -7.01
CA GLU A 117 0.69 0.16 -8.12
C GLU A 117 0.10 0.76 -9.41
N PHE A 118 -0.44 1.99 -9.32
CA PHE A 118 -0.99 2.76 -10.44
C PHE A 118 0.02 3.73 -11.07
N GLY A 119 1.23 3.85 -10.51
CA GLY A 119 2.29 4.66 -11.10
C GLY A 119 2.68 4.09 -12.47
N THR A 120 2.66 4.93 -13.50
CA THR A 120 3.08 4.52 -14.84
C THR A 120 4.59 4.24 -14.88
N MET A 121 5.04 3.42 -15.83
CA MET A 121 6.46 3.06 -15.92
C MET A 121 7.39 4.28 -16.13
N GLU A 122 6.86 5.36 -16.70
CA GLU A 122 7.53 6.66 -16.91
C GLU A 122 7.68 7.46 -15.59
N GLU A 123 6.70 7.35 -14.69
CA GLU A 123 6.72 7.98 -13.36
C GLU A 123 7.65 7.24 -12.39
N ARG A 124 7.93 5.95 -12.61
CA ARG A 124 8.86 5.18 -11.78
C ARG A 124 10.22 5.89 -11.69
N PRO A 125 10.84 5.96 -10.49
CA PRO A 125 12.18 6.52 -10.37
C PRO A 125 13.16 5.69 -11.19
N GLU A 126 13.76 6.29 -12.22
CA GLU A 126 14.87 5.67 -12.93
C GLU A 126 16.00 5.40 -11.93
N ALA A 127 16.47 4.16 -11.87
CA ALA A 127 17.45 3.70 -10.90
C ALA A 127 18.85 4.32 -11.07
N THR A 128 19.02 5.27 -11.99
CA THR A 128 20.28 5.84 -12.46
C THR A 128 20.54 7.25 -11.97
N GLU A 129 19.61 7.87 -11.26
CA GLU A 129 19.71 9.27 -10.89
C GLU A 129 20.44 9.47 -9.55
N GLY A 130 21.77 9.49 -9.62
CA GLY A 130 22.67 9.87 -8.52
C GLY A 130 22.69 11.39 -8.29
N TRP A 131 21.59 11.97 -7.80
CA TRP A 131 21.53 13.39 -7.47
C TRP A 131 22.37 13.70 -6.23
N THR A 132 23.13 14.78 -6.28
CA THR A 132 23.85 15.29 -5.12
C THR A 132 22.87 15.90 -4.11
N LYS A 133 23.25 15.92 -2.81
CA LYS A 133 22.38 16.44 -1.73
C LYS A 133 21.89 17.88 -1.97
N LYS A 134 22.66 18.67 -2.73
CA LYS A 134 22.35 20.07 -3.06
C LYS A 134 21.26 20.17 -4.13
N GLU A 135 21.33 19.34 -5.16
CA GLU A 135 20.33 19.33 -6.23
C GLU A 135 18.98 18.78 -5.72
N LYS A 136 18.98 17.79 -4.81
CA LYS A 136 17.76 17.30 -4.15
C LYS A 136 17.05 18.40 -3.34
N SER A 137 17.80 19.27 -2.65
CA SER A 137 17.21 20.32 -1.81
C SER A 137 16.74 21.55 -2.59
N GLU A 138 17.39 21.87 -3.72
CA GLU A 138 16.94 22.92 -4.65
C GLU A 138 15.64 22.50 -5.35
N LYS A 139 15.57 21.29 -5.92
CA LYS A 139 14.33 20.81 -6.58
C LYS A 139 13.13 20.74 -5.64
N ALA A 140 13.34 20.32 -4.39
CA ALA A 140 12.29 20.28 -3.37
C ALA A 140 11.75 21.69 -3.00
N ARG A 141 12.56 22.74 -3.17
CA ARG A 141 12.18 24.15 -2.94
C ARG A 141 11.54 24.80 -4.16
N ASP A 142 11.91 24.37 -5.36
CA ASP A 142 11.32 24.91 -6.60
C ASP A 142 9.90 24.37 -6.82
N PHE A 143 9.65 23.10 -6.46
CA PHE A 143 8.31 22.50 -6.54
C PHE A 143 7.31 23.07 -5.52
N SER A 144 7.76 23.75 -4.46
CA SER A 144 6.85 24.43 -3.53
C SER A 144 6.37 25.79 -4.02
N LYS A 145 6.91 26.28 -5.15
CA LYS A 145 6.59 27.61 -5.71
C LYS A 145 5.75 27.56 -6.98
N THR A 146 5.67 26.42 -7.66
CA THR A 146 4.84 26.27 -8.86
C THR A 146 3.41 25.88 -8.46
N PRO A 147 2.40 26.70 -8.78
CA PRO A 147 1.02 26.22 -8.84
C PRO A 147 0.98 25.01 -9.79
N PHE A 148 0.21 24.01 -9.41
CA PHE A 148 0.10 22.75 -10.14
C PHE A 148 -0.79 22.97 -11.38
N ASP A 149 -0.23 23.58 -12.43
CA ASP A 149 -0.87 23.68 -13.75
C ASP A 149 -0.48 22.43 -14.57
N GLU A 150 -1.11 21.29 -14.28
CA GLU A 150 -1.04 20.14 -15.17
C GLU A 150 -1.93 20.38 -16.40
N ASP A 151 -1.32 20.43 -17.59
CA ASP A 151 -2.04 20.47 -18.86
C ASP A 151 -2.68 19.09 -19.14
N LEU A 152 -3.96 18.95 -18.73
CA LEU A 152 -4.75 17.73 -18.84
C LEU A 152 -5.06 17.29 -20.29
N ALA A 153 -4.67 18.08 -21.30
CA ALA A 153 -5.01 17.84 -22.71
C ALA A 153 -4.47 16.53 -23.31
N GLY A 154 -3.51 15.88 -22.63
CA GLY A 154 -2.89 14.61 -23.04
C GLY A 154 -3.52 13.35 -22.43
N LEU A 155 -4.30 13.48 -21.36
CA LEU A 155 -4.91 12.33 -20.68
C LEU A 155 -6.07 11.76 -21.53
N GLY A 156 -6.16 10.43 -21.63
CA GLY A 156 -7.25 9.73 -22.34
C GLY A 156 -6.99 9.38 -23.82
N ARG A 157 -5.88 9.82 -24.43
CA ARG A 157 -5.60 9.57 -25.86
C ARG A 157 -5.11 8.15 -26.19
N ARG A 158 -4.76 7.34 -25.18
CA ARG A 158 -4.13 6.02 -25.42
C ARG A 158 -5.12 4.88 -25.76
N GLY A 159 -6.43 5.14 -25.74
CA GLY A 159 -7.45 4.18 -26.18
C GLY A 159 -7.73 3.02 -25.21
N PRO A 160 -8.81 2.24 -25.42
CA PRO A 160 -9.19 1.14 -24.54
C PRO A 160 -8.15 0.00 -24.60
N GLY A 161 -7.62 -0.41 -23.44
CA GLY A 161 -6.64 -1.50 -23.32
C GLY A 161 -5.17 -1.08 -23.23
N ALA A 162 -4.86 0.21 -23.46
CA ALA A 162 -3.51 0.73 -23.25
C ALA A 162 -3.21 1.10 -21.78
N TYR A 163 -4.25 1.22 -20.96
CA TYR A 163 -4.14 1.43 -19.52
C TYR A 163 -4.04 0.07 -18.81
N GLY A 164 -2.93 -0.16 -18.10
CA GLY A 164 -2.78 -1.26 -17.13
C GLY A 164 -2.53 -2.68 -17.66
N ALA A 165 -2.80 -2.99 -18.93
CA ALA A 165 -2.80 -4.39 -19.40
C ALA A 165 -1.40 -5.03 -19.57
N ASN A 166 -0.35 -4.24 -19.78
CA ASN A 166 1.01 -4.75 -20.04
C ASN A 166 1.99 -4.58 -18.87
N ALA A 167 1.52 -4.11 -17.72
CA ALA A 167 2.34 -4.11 -16.52
C ALA A 167 2.50 -5.57 -16.05
N LYS A 168 3.59 -6.22 -16.48
CA LYS A 168 4.03 -7.45 -15.81
C LYS A 168 4.19 -7.07 -14.33
N PRO A 169 3.58 -7.81 -13.39
CA PRO A 169 3.82 -7.60 -11.98
C PRO A 169 5.25 -8.03 -11.67
N GLU A 170 6.22 -7.18 -12.01
CA GLU A 170 7.57 -7.32 -11.50
C GLU A 170 7.47 -7.06 -10.01
N GLN A 171 7.68 -8.14 -9.26
CA GLN A 171 7.71 -8.17 -7.80
C GLN A 171 8.30 -6.87 -7.24
N LEU A 172 7.47 -6.13 -6.49
CA LEU A 172 7.85 -4.96 -5.69
C LEU A 172 8.93 -5.39 -4.68
N THR A 173 10.17 -5.50 -5.15
CA THR A 173 11.32 -6.00 -4.40
C THR A 173 12.19 -4.87 -3.85
N ASN A 174 11.81 -3.62 -4.12
CA ASN A 174 12.61 -2.45 -3.77
C ASN A 174 12.08 -1.71 -2.54
N PHE A 175 11.36 -2.38 -1.64
CA PHE A 175 11.01 -1.79 -0.35
C PHE A 175 12.18 -1.93 0.60
N SER A 176 12.98 -0.86 0.75
CA SER A 176 14.00 -0.78 1.79
C SER A 176 13.33 -0.36 3.10
N PRO A 177 13.41 -1.18 4.16
CA PRO A 177 12.80 -0.83 5.43
C PRO A 177 13.58 0.31 6.10
N ASN A 178 12.91 1.15 6.90
CA ASN A 178 13.55 2.29 7.55
C ASN A 178 14.41 1.83 8.74
N PHE A 179 15.71 1.64 8.51
CA PHE A 179 16.67 1.17 9.53
C PHE A 179 16.74 2.04 10.79
N MET A 180 16.48 3.35 10.67
CA MET A 180 16.56 4.29 11.79
C MET A 180 15.34 4.24 12.71
N ALA A 181 14.22 3.69 12.22
CA ALA A 181 13.00 3.51 13.00
C ALA A 181 12.92 2.11 13.65
N MET A 182 13.88 1.22 13.37
CA MET A 182 13.89 -0.12 13.93
C MET A 182 14.49 -0.14 15.32
N THR A 183 13.96 -1.03 16.14
CA THR A 183 14.64 -1.43 17.38
C THR A 183 15.93 -2.21 17.04
N PRO A 184 16.95 -2.21 17.92
CA PRO A 184 18.19 -2.95 17.69
C PRO A 184 17.95 -4.44 17.40
N LYS A 185 16.96 -5.05 18.06
CA LYS A 185 16.57 -6.46 17.85
C LYS A 185 16.00 -6.72 16.46
N GLU A 186 15.18 -5.80 15.95
CA GLU A 186 14.63 -5.90 14.59
C GLU A 186 15.72 -5.73 13.55
N PHE A 187 16.65 -4.79 13.78
CA PHE A 187 17.80 -4.57 12.92
C PHE A 187 18.71 -5.81 12.81
N GLU A 188 19.00 -6.47 13.94
CA GLU A 188 19.79 -7.71 13.97
C GLU A 188 19.10 -8.90 13.29
N ALA A 189 17.76 -8.92 13.26
CA ALA A 189 16.99 -9.98 12.60
C ALA A 189 16.99 -9.87 11.07
N ILE A 190 17.22 -8.69 10.51
CA ILE A 190 17.27 -8.46 9.05
C ILE A 190 18.38 -9.24 8.36
N PRO A 191 19.66 -9.17 8.77
CA PRO A 191 20.73 -9.92 8.13
C PRO A 191 20.50 -11.43 8.24
N GLN A 192 19.90 -11.91 9.35
CA GLN A 192 19.54 -13.31 9.51
C GLN A 192 18.48 -13.75 8.49
N LYS A 193 17.45 -12.93 8.23
CA LYS A 193 16.44 -13.17 7.17
C LYS A 193 17.00 -13.02 5.75
N ALA A 194 18.00 -12.16 5.56
CA ALA A 194 18.61 -11.86 4.26
C ALA A 194 19.70 -12.85 3.82
N THR A 195 19.98 -13.91 4.59
CA THR A 195 21.02 -14.91 4.27
C THR A 195 20.75 -15.77 3.01
N ARG A 196 19.64 -15.55 2.30
CA ARG A 196 19.44 -16.01 0.91
C ARG A 196 19.31 -14.78 0.01
N PRO A 197 20.25 -14.43 -0.90
CA PRO A 197 21.27 -15.26 -1.56
C PRO A 197 22.65 -14.56 -1.69
N ALA A 198 23.64 -14.94 -0.85
CA ALA A 198 25.03 -14.48 -1.03
C ALA A 198 25.61 -14.82 -2.43
N SER A 199 25.05 -15.85 -3.09
CA SER A 199 25.34 -16.21 -4.48
C SER A 199 24.93 -15.14 -5.50
N ARG A 200 23.82 -14.42 -5.26
CA ARG A 200 23.31 -13.38 -6.17
C ARG A 200 24.15 -12.11 -6.08
N PHE A 201 24.56 -11.72 -4.87
CA PHE A 201 25.52 -10.63 -4.67
C PHE A 201 26.89 -10.92 -5.31
N ARG A 202 27.38 -12.16 -5.18
CA ARG A 202 28.63 -12.58 -5.84
C ARG A 202 28.51 -12.56 -7.37
N ARG A 203 27.35 -12.95 -7.93
CA ARG A 203 27.09 -12.87 -9.38
C ARG A 203 27.11 -11.43 -9.88
N VAL A 204 26.36 -10.52 -9.24
CA VAL A 204 26.32 -9.09 -9.62
C VAL A 204 27.71 -8.44 -9.51
N ARG A 205 28.51 -8.80 -8.50
CA ARG A 205 29.88 -8.30 -8.36
C ARG A 205 30.80 -8.77 -9.50
N ARG A 206 30.65 -10.02 -9.95
CA ARG A 206 31.42 -10.56 -11.09
C ARG A 206 31.00 -9.91 -12.41
N GLU A 207 29.71 -9.72 -12.63
CA GLU A 207 29.18 -9.04 -13.82
C GLU A 207 29.69 -7.59 -13.93
N ARG A 208 29.78 -6.86 -12.80
CA ARG A 208 30.37 -5.51 -12.77
C ARG A 208 31.88 -5.48 -13.01
N GLN A 209 32.62 -6.51 -12.59
CA GLN A 209 34.07 -6.62 -12.84
C GLN A 209 34.41 -7.06 -14.27
N ALA A 210 33.48 -7.72 -14.96
CA ALA A 210 33.65 -8.13 -16.36
C ALA A 210 33.21 -7.03 -17.37
N ALA A 211 32.53 -5.98 -16.89
CA ALA A 211 32.00 -4.89 -17.71
C ALA A 211 32.81 -3.58 -17.61
N GLY A 212 33.93 -3.58 -16.89
CA GLY A 212 34.90 -2.48 -16.83
C GLY A 212 36.26 -2.97 -17.30
#